data_AF-A0A368F8T6-F1
#
_entry.id   AF-A0A368F8T6-F1
#
_cell.length_a   1.000
_cell.length_b   1.000
_cell.length_c   1.000
_cell.angle_alpha   90.00
_cell.angle_beta   90.00
_cell.angle_gamma   90.00
#
_symmetry.space_group_name_H-M   'P 1'
#
loop_
_entity.id
_entity.type
_entity.pdbx_description
1 polymer ?
#
loop_
_entity_poly.entity_id
_entity_poly.type
_entity_poly.pdbx_seq_one_letter_code
_entity_poly.pdbx_strand_id
1 'polypeptide(L)'
;FPRPLPIHITFSGELGVKKAAKKVEFDEELRLILDQPSKGIIVFSLGTVSNTTNMPEQMIKSFVEAFAKLDDYTILWRMEGKVEQADSIRHLHLLKWLPQKDIMKLPNMKLLIAHGGYNSFLETAQAGVPAVLMPLF
;
A
#
# COMPACT_ATOMS: atom_id res chain seq x y z
N PHE A 1 -31.00 0.39 12.82
CA PHE A 1 -31.84 1.58 13.04
C PHE A 1 -32.31 2.08 11.68
N PRO A 2 -33.63 2.18 11.41
CA PRO A 2 -34.12 2.77 10.17
C PRO A 2 -33.73 4.25 10.11
N ARG A 3 -33.20 4.71 8.97
CA ARG A 3 -32.82 6.11 8.74
C ARG A 3 -33.50 6.57 7.45
N PRO A 4 -34.38 7.58 7.47
CA PRO A 4 -34.96 8.12 6.24
C PRO A 4 -33.84 8.72 5.40
N LEU A 5 -33.77 8.32 4.13
CA LEU A 5 -32.84 8.84 3.13
C LEU A 5 -33.64 9.56 2.04
N PRO A 6 -33.09 10.59 1.39
CA PRO A 6 -33.64 11.12 0.17
C PRO A 6 -33.86 10.01 -0.87
N ILE A 7 -34.95 10.07 -1.62
CA ILE A 7 -35.36 9.04 -2.60
C ILE A 7 -34.36 8.78 -3.73
N HIS A 8 -33.35 9.66 -3.86
CA HIS A 8 -32.31 9.58 -4.88
C HIS A 8 -30.98 9.01 -4.35
N ILE A 9 -30.95 8.46 -3.13
CA ILE A 9 -29.74 7.83 -2.56
C ILE A 9 -29.93 6.32 -2.46
N THR A 10 -29.05 5.58 -3.13
CA THR A 10 -28.94 4.11 -3.05
C THR A 10 -27.51 3.72 -2.74
N PHE A 11 -27.30 2.87 -1.74
CA PHE A 11 -25.98 2.30 -1.46
C PHE A 11 -25.76 1.05 -2.30
N SER A 12 -24.76 1.07 -3.19
CA SER A 12 -24.44 -0.03 -4.11
C SER A 12 -23.17 -0.83 -3.75
N GLY A 13 -22.53 -0.52 -2.62
CA GLY A 13 -21.27 -1.17 -2.23
C GLY A 13 -20.10 -0.82 -3.18
N GLU A 14 -19.06 -1.66 -3.21
CA GLU A 14 -17.94 -1.46 -4.14
C GLU A 14 -18.36 -1.88 -5.56
N LEU A 15 -18.07 -1.01 -6.52
CA LEU A 15 -18.23 -1.29 -7.95
C LEU A 15 -16.89 -1.81 -8.51
N GLY A 16 -16.94 -2.88 -9.32
CA GLY A 16 -15.75 -3.42 -9.99
C GLY A 16 -15.07 -4.60 -9.27
N VAL A 17 -15.71 -5.20 -8.27
CA VAL A 17 -15.22 -6.43 -7.63
C VAL A 17 -15.25 -7.59 -8.63
N LYS A 18 -14.07 -8.05 -9.07
CA LYS A 18 -13.95 -9.28 -9.87
C LYS A 18 -14.14 -10.49 -8.95
N LYS A 19 -15.00 -11.45 -9.36
CA LYS A 19 -15.14 -12.76 -8.68
C LYS A 19 -13.77 -13.45 -8.58
N ALA A 20 -13.57 -14.21 -7.50
CA ALA A 20 -12.34 -14.88 -7.07
C ALA A 20 -11.27 -14.98 -8.17
N ALA A 21 -10.26 -14.12 -8.06
CA ALA A 21 -9.20 -14.05 -9.05
C ALA A 21 -8.42 -15.37 -9.07
N LYS A 22 -8.09 -15.81 -10.29
CA LYS A 22 -7.00 -16.75 -10.59
C LYS A 22 -5.80 -16.42 -9.69
N LYS A 23 -5.04 -17.42 -9.24
CA LYS A 23 -3.83 -17.23 -8.41
C LYS A 23 -3.01 -16.09 -9.02
N VAL A 24 -2.80 -15.02 -8.25
CA VAL A 24 -2.14 -13.82 -8.76
C VAL A 24 -0.70 -14.19 -9.04
N GLU A 25 -0.27 -13.99 -10.27
CA GLU A 25 1.12 -14.12 -10.68
C GLU A 25 1.77 -12.75 -10.53
N PHE A 26 2.72 -12.64 -9.61
CA PHE A 26 3.62 -11.50 -9.55
C PHE A 26 4.76 -11.70 -10.54
N ASP A 27 5.31 -10.60 -11.04
CA ASP A 27 6.55 -10.62 -11.81
C ASP A 27 7.71 -11.21 -10.98
N GLU A 28 8.78 -11.59 -11.67
CA GLU A 28 9.91 -12.28 -11.06
C GLU A 28 10.62 -11.43 -10.00
N GLU A 29 10.75 -10.12 -10.24
CA GLU A 29 11.37 -9.18 -9.31
C GLU A 29 10.60 -9.09 -8.00
N LEU A 30 9.28 -8.90 -8.08
CA LEU A 30 8.42 -8.84 -6.90
C LEU A 30 8.34 -10.19 -6.19
N ARG A 31 8.34 -11.32 -6.92
CA ARG A 31 8.44 -12.65 -6.29
C ARG A 31 9.70 -12.79 -5.45
N LEU A 32 10.85 -12.42 -5.99
CA LEU A 32 12.13 -12.50 -5.28
C LEU A 32 12.14 -11.66 -4.00
N ILE A 33 11.38 -10.57 -3.96
CA ILE A 33 11.19 -9.75 -2.75
C ILE A 33 10.23 -10.44 -1.77
N LEU A 34 9.08 -10.91 -2.26
CA LEU A 34 8.00 -11.48 -1.44
C LEU A 34 8.36 -12.84 -0.82
N ASP A 35 9.24 -13.62 -1.47
CA ASP A 35 9.68 -14.93 -1.00
C ASP A 35 10.76 -14.84 0.10
N GLN A 36 11.29 -13.64 0.39
CA GLN A 36 12.28 -13.46 1.46
C GLN A 36 11.63 -13.67 2.85
N PRO A 37 12.35 -14.29 3.79
CA PRO A 37 11.84 -14.50 5.14
C PRO A 37 11.64 -13.14 5.85
N SER A 38 10.44 -12.93 6.38
CA SER A 38 10.02 -11.67 6.99
C SER A 38 8.87 -11.89 7.97
N LYS A 39 8.75 -11.06 9.01
CA LYS A 39 7.59 -11.08 9.93
C LYS A 39 6.31 -10.61 9.24
N GLY A 40 6.44 -9.89 8.12
CA GLY A 40 5.33 -9.54 7.26
C GLY A 40 5.64 -8.37 6.32
N ILE A 41 4.65 -8.07 5.47
CA ILE A 41 4.77 -7.05 4.44
C ILE A 41 4.08 -5.77 4.91
N ILE A 42 4.78 -4.65 4.72
CA ILE A 42 4.24 -3.30 4.85
C ILE A 42 4.23 -2.66 3.47
N VAL A 43 3.09 -2.16 3.02
CA VAL A 43 2.98 -1.40 1.76
C VAL A 43 2.84 0.07 2.10
N PHE A 44 3.68 0.92 1.50
CA PHE A 44 3.54 2.37 1.57
C PHE A 44 3.21 2.95 0.19
N SER A 45 2.02 3.54 0.05
CA SER A 45 1.51 4.03 -1.23
C SER A 45 0.64 5.28 -1.07
N LEU A 46 1.13 6.42 -1.55
CA LEU A 46 0.39 7.69 -1.52
C LEU A 46 -0.53 7.91 -2.72
N GLY A 47 -0.86 6.84 -3.45
CA GLY A 47 -1.72 6.93 -4.63
C GLY A 47 -0.99 7.51 -5.85
N THR A 48 -1.71 7.63 -6.97
CA THR A 48 -1.18 8.13 -8.25
C THR A 48 -1.30 9.64 -8.40
N VAL A 49 -2.19 10.28 -7.63
CA VAL A 49 -2.43 11.73 -7.72
C VAL A 49 -1.33 12.51 -7.02
N SER A 50 -0.74 11.94 -5.97
CA SER A 50 0.36 12.54 -5.24
C SER A 50 1.66 12.36 -6.02
N ASN A 51 2.23 13.47 -6.48
CA ASN A 51 3.53 13.45 -7.11
C ASN A 51 4.61 13.16 -6.06
N THR A 52 5.04 11.90 -6.00
CA THR A 52 6.06 11.44 -5.03
C THR A 52 7.43 12.07 -5.27
N THR A 53 7.72 12.65 -6.45
CA THR A 53 8.99 13.36 -6.69
C THR A 53 9.04 14.73 -6.03
N ASN A 54 7.88 15.31 -5.69
CA ASN A 54 7.78 16.58 -4.99
C ASN A 54 7.73 16.42 -3.46
N MET A 55 7.90 15.19 -2.95
CA MET A 55 7.95 14.96 -1.51
C MET A 55 9.16 15.69 -0.91
N PRO A 56 8.99 16.51 0.15
CA PRO A 56 10.11 17.20 0.78
C PRO A 56 11.19 16.21 1.24
N GLU A 57 12.46 16.55 1.01
CA GLU A 57 13.59 15.67 1.38
C GLU A 57 13.58 15.30 2.87
N GLN A 58 13.20 16.23 3.74
CA GLN A 58 13.05 15.97 5.17
C GLN A 58 12.00 14.88 5.47
N MET A 59 10.91 14.85 4.71
CA MET A 59 9.86 13.83 4.85
C MET A 59 10.36 12.47 4.35
N ILE A 60 11.02 12.43 3.19
CA ILE A 60 11.65 11.21 2.67
C ILE A 60 12.62 10.65 3.70
N LYS A 61 13.53 11.48 4.22
CA LYS A 61 14.52 11.09 5.22
C LYS A 61 13.85 10.53 6.49
N SER A 62 12.80 11.18 6.97
CA SER A 62 12.05 10.71 8.15
C SER A 62 11.44 9.33 7.94
N PHE A 63 10.87 9.06 6.75
CA PHE A 63 10.33 7.74 6.41
C PHE A 63 11.43 6.68 6.27
N VAL A 64 12.53 7.01 5.59
CA VAL A 64 13.69 6.11 5.46
C VAL A 64 14.23 5.74 6.86
N GLU A 65 14.41 6.71 7.75
CA GLU A 65 14.88 6.48 9.13
C GLU A 65 13.89 5.65 9.95
N ALA A 66 12.59 5.83 9.74
CA ALA A 66 11.56 5.03 10.40
C ALA A 66 11.56 3.58 9.88
N PHE A 67 11.63 3.39 8.57
CA PHE A 67 11.65 2.08 7.92
C PHE A 67 12.94 1.31 8.19
N ALA A 68 14.07 2.00 8.34
CA ALA A 68 15.34 1.40 8.74
C ALA A 68 15.25 0.66 10.09
N LYS A 69 14.38 1.11 11.01
CA LYS A 69 14.17 0.50 12.33
C LYS A 69 13.25 -0.73 12.30
N LEU A 70 12.65 -1.04 11.15
CA LEU A 70 11.70 -2.14 10.96
C LEU A 70 12.32 -3.25 10.10
N ASP A 71 13.54 -3.66 10.44
CA ASP A 71 14.36 -4.64 9.71
C ASP A 71 13.77 -6.07 9.67
N ASP A 72 12.88 -6.39 10.60
CA ASP A 72 12.12 -7.63 10.62
C ASP A 72 10.99 -7.71 9.56
N TYR A 73 10.66 -6.60 8.87
CA TYR A 73 9.54 -6.50 7.93
C TYR A 73 10.03 -6.19 6.51
N THR A 74 9.30 -6.68 5.50
CA THR A 74 9.54 -6.32 4.10
C THR A 74 8.70 -5.11 3.76
N ILE A 75 9.32 -4.02 3.34
CA ILE A 75 8.65 -2.74 3.09
C ILE A 75 8.65 -2.48 1.59
N LEU A 76 7.46 -2.39 1.01
CA LEU A 76 7.23 -2.05 -0.39
C LEU A 76 6.75 -0.59 -0.46
N TRP A 77 7.63 0.31 -0.87
CA TRP A 77 7.32 1.72 -0.97
C TRP A 77 7.14 2.12 -2.43
N ARG A 78 5.91 2.51 -2.78
CA ARG A 78 5.61 3.10 -4.08
C ARG A 78 6.23 4.48 -4.23
N MET A 79 7.21 4.61 -5.12
CA MET A 79 7.88 5.87 -5.37
C MET A 79 8.40 5.95 -6.81
N GLU A 80 8.20 7.09 -7.47
CA GLU A 80 8.67 7.31 -8.84
C GLU A 80 10.08 7.93 -8.90
N GLY A 81 10.50 8.61 -7.82
CA GLY A 81 11.83 9.20 -7.67
C GLY A 81 12.88 8.21 -7.13
N LYS A 82 14.16 8.57 -7.29
CA LYS A 82 15.28 7.87 -6.65
C LYS A 82 15.50 8.40 -5.23
N VAL A 83 15.76 7.51 -4.28
CA VAL A 83 16.16 7.85 -2.91
C VAL A 83 17.37 7.01 -2.56
N GLU A 84 18.56 7.58 -2.72
CA GLU A 84 19.82 6.86 -2.51
C GLU A 84 19.93 6.28 -1.10
N GLN A 85 19.35 6.96 -0.10
CA GLN A 85 19.35 6.48 1.28
C GLN A 85 18.52 5.19 1.44
N ALA A 86 17.45 5.01 0.66
CA ALA A 86 16.61 3.82 0.71
C ALA A 86 17.28 2.61 0.05
N ASP A 87 18.04 2.82 -1.03
CA ASP A 87 18.74 1.75 -1.76
C ASP A 87 19.76 0.98 -0.90
N SER A 88 20.23 1.59 0.20
CA SER A 88 21.15 0.97 1.15
C SER A 88 20.47 0.00 2.14
N ILE A 89 19.14 0.02 2.22
CA ILE A 89 18.36 -0.73 3.21
C ILE A 89 17.77 -1.99 2.56
N ARG A 90 18.30 -3.16 2.92
CA ARG A 90 17.97 -4.44 2.27
C ARG A 90 16.48 -4.77 2.21
N HIS A 91 15.72 -4.47 3.27
CA HIS A 91 14.31 -4.81 3.42
C HIS A 91 13.35 -3.71 2.94
N LEU A 92 13.89 -2.62 2.40
CA LEU A 92 13.12 -1.51 1.85
C LEU A 92 13.24 -1.49 0.33
N HIS A 93 12.12 -1.71 -0.36
CA HIS A 93 12.09 -1.79 -1.82
C HIS A 93 11.28 -0.64 -2.39
N LEU A 94 11.93 0.22 -3.18
CA LEU A 94 11.28 1.29 -3.94
C LEU A 94 10.75 0.73 -5.27
N LEU A 95 9.45 0.85 -5.48
CA LEU A 95 8.79 0.34 -6.69
C LEU A 95 8.01 1.47 -7.35
N LYS A 96 8.14 1.63 -8.67
CA LYS A 96 7.33 2.62 -9.41
C LYS A 96 5.85 2.25 -9.42
N TRP A 97 5.58 0.95 -9.48
CA TRP A 97 4.25 0.38 -9.52
C TRP A 97 4.16 -0.86 -8.64
N LEU A 98 2.99 -1.11 -8.07
CA LEU A 98 2.73 -2.31 -7.27
C LEU A 98 1.29 -2.81 -7.45
N PRO A 99 1.06 -4.13 -7.55
CA PRO A 99 -0.27 -4.72 -7.60
C PRO A 99 -0.92 -4.71 -6.19
N GLN A 100 -1.30 -3.53 -5.71
CA GLN A 100 -1.71 -3.29 -4.31
C GLN A 100 -2.82 -4.24 -3.85
N LYS A 101 -3.88 -4.35 -4.65
CA LYS A 101 -5.03 -5.21 -4.37
C LYS A 101 -4.65 -6.68 -4.20
N ASP A 102 -3.61 -7.14 -4.89
CA ASP A 102 -3.19 -8.53 -4.83
C ASP A 102 -2.19 -8.79 -3.71
N ILE A 103 -1.29 -7.84 -3.45
CA ILE A 103 -0.41 -7.89 -2.26
C ILE A 103 -1.25 -7.88 -0.98
N MET A 104 -2.33 -7.10 -0.93
CA MET A 104 -3.22 -7.07 0.23
C MET A 104 -3.93 -8.39 0.53
N LYS A 105 -4.00 -9.32 -0.43
CA LYS A 105 -4.57 -10.66 -0.22
C LYS A 105 -3.55 -11.65 0.32
N LEU A 106 -2.27 -11.28 0.40
CA LEU A 106 -1.24 -12.17 0.90
C LEU A 106 -1.39 -12.35 2.42
N PRO A 107 -1.22 -13.58 2.94
CA PRO A 107 -1.41 -13.87 4.36
C PRO A 107 -0.36 -13.19 5.26
N ASN A 108 0.79 -12.83 4.69
CA ASN A 108 1.86 -12.12 5.37
C ASN A 108 1.71 -10.59 5.29
N MET A 109 0.68 -10.04 4.65
CA MET A 109 0.40 -8.60 4.67
C MET A 109 0.03 -8.14 6.09
N LYS A 110 0.68 -7.06 6.57
CA LYS A 110 0.50 -6.56 7.94
C LYS A 110 -0.05 -5.14 8.02
N LEU A 111 0.37 -4.27 7.10
CA LEU A 111 0.03 -2.85 7.19
C LEU A 111 0.03 -2.17 5.83
N LEU A 112 -1.03 -1.41 5.54
CA LEU A 112 -1.01 -0.41 4.48
C LEU A 112 -0.79 0.99 5.08
N ILE A 113 0.23 1.69 4.62
CA ILE A 113 0.41 3.13 4.85
C ILE A 113 -0.06 3.84 3.58
N ALA A 114 -1.10 4.66 3.66
CA ALA A 114 -1.72 5.26 2.48
C ALA A 114 -2.22 6.68 2.71
N HIS A 115 -2.46 7.41 1.62
CA HIS A 115 -3.01 8.76 1.66
C HIS A 115 -4.52 8.84 1.99
N GLY A 116 -5.21 7.70 2.14
CA GLY A 116 -6.64 7.66 2.44
C GLY A 116 -7.58 7.79 1.23
N GLY A 117 -7.08 7.64 0.00
CA GLY A 117 -7.95 7.59 -1.18
C GLY A 117 -9.04 6.51 -1.08
N TYR A 118 -10.25 6.86 -1.51
CA TYR A 118 -11.47 6.03 -1.34
C TYR A 118 -11.29 4.56 -1.76
N ASN A 119 -10.68 4.32 -2.93
CA ASN A 119 -10.46 2.95 -3.42
C ASN A 119 -9.51 2.17 -2.51
N SER A 120 -8.36 2.75 -2.15
CA SER A 120 -7.40 2.07 -1.26
C SER A 120 -7.99 1.81 0.12
N PHE A 121 -8.83 2.73 0.63
CA PHE A 121 -9.55 2.53 1.88
C PHE A 121 -10.51 1.34 1.81
N LEU A 122 -11.35 1.27 0.76
CA LEU A 122 -12.28 0.15 0.58
C LEU A 122 -11.55 -1.19 0.42
N GLU A 123 -10.52 -1.25 -0.42
CA GLU A 123 -9.76 -2.48 -0.64
C GLU A 123 -9.10 -2.99 0.66
N THR A 124 -8.57 -2.06 1.46
CA THR A 124 -7.96 -2.36 2.77
C THR A 124 -8.99 -2.92 3.74
N ALA A 125 -10.15 -2.26 3.84
CA ALA A 125 -11.23 -2.67 4.72
C ALA A 125 -11.75 -4.06 4.36
N GLN A 126 -11.83 -4.38 3.06
CA GLN A 126 -12.23 -5.70 2.59
C GLN A 126 -11.18 -6.77 2.82
N ALA A 127 -9.90 -6.43 2.66
CA ALA A 127 -8.80 -7.36 2.93
C ALA A 127 -8.62 -7.63 4.43
N GLY A 128 -9.24 -6.85 5.32
CA GLY A 128 -9.07 -6.96 6.76
C GLY A 128 -7.66 -6.57 7.23
N VAL A 129 -6.96 -5.75 6.44
CA VAL A 129 -5.60 -5.30 6.71
C VAL A 129 -5.64 -3.98 7.49
N PRO A 130 -4.87 -3.81 8.58
CA PRO A 130 -4.73 -2.52 9.24
C PRO A 130 -4.15 -1.44 8.31
N ALA A 131 -4.55 -0.19 8.49
CA ALA A 131 -3.94 0.93 7.77
C ALA A 131 -3.60 2.14 8.65
N VAL A 132 -2.49 2.78 8.30
CA VAL A 132 -2.13 4.13 8.74
C VAL A 132 -2.44 5.08 7.59
N LEU A 133 -3.33 6.03 7.85
CA LEU A 133 -3.73 7.01 6.85
C LEU A 133 -3.02 8.34 7.09
N MET A 134 -2.42 8.88 6.03
CA MET A 134 -1.80 10.21 6.00
C MET A 134 -2.52 11.05 4.93
N PRO A 135 -3.64 11.70 5.28
CA PRO A 135 -4.41 12.50 4.32
C PRO A 135 -3.54 13.61 3.72
N LEU A 136 -3.58 13.76 2.39
CA LEU A 136 -2.80 14.76 1.66
C LEU A 136 -3.68 15.90 1.09
N PHE A 137 -4.96 15.63 0.85
CA PHE A 137 -5.96 16.54 0.29
C PHE A 137 -7.36 16.17 0.77
#